data_AF-A0A843JY83-F1
#
_entry.id   AF-A0A843JY83-F1
#
_cell.length_a   1.000
_cell.length_b   1.000
_cell.length_c   1.000
_cell.angle_alpha   90.00
_cell.angle_beta   90.00
_cell.angle_gamma   90.00
#
_symmetry.space_group_name_H-M   'P 1'
#
loop_
_entity.id
_entity.type
_entity.pdbx_description
1 polymer ?
#
loop_
_entity_poly.entity_id
_entity_poly.type
_entity_poly.pdbx_seq_one_letter_code
_entity_poly.pdbx_strand_id
1 'polypeptide(L)' 'MIASKRLAVTESVWAELSDLRRPGETFSQLLADMVEREKKARLIAHLKQIADEGDYVELPP' A
#
# COMPACT_ATOMS: atom_id res chain seq x y z
N MET A 1 -8.41 7.98 -20.10
CA MET A 1 -8.62 6.55 -20.37
C MET A 1 -8.57 5.79 -19.06
N ILE A 2 -9.64 5.07 -18.67
CA ILE A 2 -9.56 4.09 -17.59
C ILE A 2 -8.76 2.91 -18.15
N ALA A 3 -7.56 2.66 -17.64
CA ALA A 3 -6.75 1.53 -18.08
C ALA A 3 -7.41 0.23 -17.60
N SER A 4 -8.11 -0.46 -18.50
CA SER A 4 -8.82 -1.71 -18.24
C SER A 4 -7.89 -2.93 -18.19
N LYS A 5 -6.76 -2.84 -17.48
CA LYS A 5 -5.89 -4.02 -17.29
C LYS A 5 -6.56 -4.98 -16.32
N ARG A 6 -6.73 -6.24 -16.72
CA ARG A 6 -7.32 -7.30 -15.87
C ARG A 6 -6.21 -7.99 -15.08
N LEU A 7 -6.46 -8.27 -13.82
CA LEU A 7 -5.60 -9.08 -12.97
C LEU A 7 -6.30 -10.42 -12.74
N ALA A 8 -5.61 -11.53 -13.02
CA ALA A 8 -6.09 -12.84 -12.62
C ALA A 8 -5.73 -13.05 -11.14
N VAL A 9 -6.72 -13.45 -10.35
CA VAL A 9 -6.56 -13.79 -8.93
C VAL A 9 -7.22 -15.14 -8.68
N THR A 10 -6.86 -15.80 -7.58
CA THR A 10 -7.57 -17.00 -7.13
C THR A 10 -8.97 -16.62 -6.62
N GLU A 11 -9.86 -17.61 -6.56
CA GLU A 11 -11.21 -17.43 -6.01
C GLU A 11 -11.18 -16.96 -4.55
N SER A 12 -10.25 -17.51 -3.74
CA SER A 12 -10.07 -17.10 -2.35
C SER A 12 -9.73 -15.61 -2.23
N VAL A 13 -8.76 -15.13 -3.02
CA VAL A 13 -8.35 -13.73 -3.02
C VAL A 13 -9.49 -12.84 -3.53
N TRP A 14 -10.26 -13.31 -4.51
CA TRP A 14 -11.43 -12.58 -4.99
C TRP A 14 -12.51 -12.41 -3.92
N ALA A 15 -12.78 -13.45 -3.13
CA ALA A 15 -13.72 -13.40 -2.01
C ALA A 15 -13.27 -12.38 -0.96
N GLU A 16 -12.00 -12.44 -0.55
CA GLU A 16 -11.43 -11.49 0.42
C GLU A 16 -11.49 -10.03 -0.08
N LEU A 17 -11.15 -9.79 -1.36
CA LEU A 17 -11.28 -8.46 -1.96
C LEU A 17 -12.74 -7.98 -1.98
N SER A 18 -13.68 -8.89 -2.21
CA SER A 18 -15.11 -8.57 -2.23
C SER A 18 -15.61 -8.17 -0.85
N ASP A 19 -15.16 -8.85 0.20
CA ASP A 19 -15.52 -8.57 1.60
C ASP A 19 -14.93 -7.24 2.10
N LEU A 20 -13.75 -6.85 1.61
CA LEU A 20 -13.11 -5.58 1.95
C LEU A 20 -13.76 -4.36 1.28
N ARG A 21 -14.52 -4.58 0.20
CA ARG A 21 -15.10 -3.50 -0.61
C ARG A 21 -16.28 -2.85 0.10
N ARG A 22 -16.29 -1.51 0.14
CA ARG A 22 -17.39 -0.73 0.74
C ARG A 22 -18.61 -0.65 -0.19
N PRO A 23 -19.82 -0.40 0.35
CA PRO A 23 -21.00 -0.14 -0.48
C PRO A 23 -20.75 1.00 -1.48
N GLY A 24 -20.99 0.74 -2.77
CA GLY A 24 -20.78 1.73 -3.85
C GLY A 24 -19.33 1.87 -4.32
N GLU A 25 -18.37 1.20 -3.69
CA GLU A 25 -16.96 1.24 -4.09
C GLU A 25 -16.68 0.26 -5.24
N THR A 26 -15.82 0.66 -6.17
CA THR A 26 -15.29 -0.20 -7.23
C THR A 26 -14.00 -0.89 -6.78
N PHE A 27 -13.69 -2.06 -7.33
CA PHE A 27 -12.41 -2.73 -7.05
C PHE A 27 -11.19 -1.86 -7.39
N SER A 28 -11.29 -1.02 -8.43
CA SER A 28 -10.20 -0.08 -8.76
C SER A 28 -9.95 0.93 -7.65
N GLN A 29 -11.00 1.41 -6.97
CA GLN A 29 -10.87 2.33 -5.83
C GLN A 29 -10.29 1.61 -4.61
N LEU A 30 -10.81 0.42 -4.28
CA LEU A 30 -10.25 -0.39 -3.19
C LEU A 30 -8.76 -0.68 -3.41
N LEU A 31 -8.39 -1.12 -4.61
CA LEU A 31 -6.99 -1.41 -4.95
C LEU A 31 -6.11 -0.17 -4.92
N ALA A 32 -6.62 1.00 -5.34
CA ALA A 32 -5.87 2.26 -5.23
C ALA A 32 -5.59 2.61 -3.77
N ASP A 33 -6.58 2.47 -2.89
CA ASP A 33 -6.43 2.70 -1.46
C ASP A 33 -5.43 1.72 -0.83
N MET A 34 -5.49 0.44 -1.19
CA MET A 34 -4.54 -0.57 -0.72
C MET A 34 -3.11 -0.28 -1.18
N VAL A 35 -2.93 0.13 -2.43
CA VAL A 35 -1.61 0.53 -2.97
C VAL A 35 -1.04 1.71 -2.21
N GLU A 36 -1.85 2.73 -1.91
CA GLU A 36 -1.37 3.89 -1.15
C GLU A 36 -1.02 3.54 0.30
N ARG A 37 -1.76 2.64 0.94
CA ARG A 37 -1.43 2.14 2.28
C ARG A 37 -0.10 1.38 2.28
N GLU A 38 0.10 0.50 1.30
CA GLU A 38 1.33 -0.29 1.17
C GLU A 38 2.56 0.59 0.92
N LYS A 39 2.44 1.60 0.04
CA LYS A 39 3.52 2.58 -0.19
C LYS A 39 3.92 3.30 1.09
N LYS A 40 2.93 3.76 1.87
CA LYS A 40 3.16 4.45 3.15
C LYS A 40 3.82 3.52 4.16
N ALA A 41 3.34 2.27 4.28
CA ALA A 41 3.93 1.28 5.18
C ALA A 41 5.40 1.00 4.84
N ARG A 42 5.71 0.79 3.55
CA ARG A 42 7.09 0.60 3.07
C ARG A 42 7.97 1.81 3.32
N LEU A 43 7.45 3.03 3.09
CA LEU A 43 8.19 4.26 3.36
C LEU A 43 8.54 4.38 4.84
N ILE A 44 7.58 4.17 5.73
CA ILE A 44 7.80 4.23 7.18
C ILE A 44 8.82 3.18 7.62
N ALA A 45 8.69 1.94 7.14
CA ALA A 45 9.63 0.87 7.46
C ALA A 45 11.06 1.22 6.99
N HIS A 46 11.19 1.78 5.79
CA HIS A 46 12.48 2.19 5.24
C HIS A 46 13.10 3.37 6.01
N LEU A 47 12.32 4.39 6.35
CA LEU A 47 12.81 5.51 7.17
C LEU A 47 13.25 5.04 8.54
N LYS A 48 12.52 4.11 9.15
CA LYS A 48 12.90 3.51 10.43
C LYS A 48 14.21 2.73 10.31
N GLN A 49 14.38 1.94 9.25
CA GLN A 49 15.64 1.25 9.01
C GLN A 49 16.80 2.24 8.90
N ILE A 50 16.64 3.33 8.14
CA ILE A 50 17.67 4.38 8.05
C ILE A 50 17.93 4.99 9.42
N ALA A 51 16.88 5.29 10.19
CA ALA A 51 16.96 5.82 11.57
C ALA A 51 17.75 4.90 12.52
N ASP A 52 17.58 3.59 12.37
CA ASP A 52 18.20 2.60 13.25
C ASP A 52 19.65 2.26 12.82
N GLU A 53 19.95 2.32 11.52
CA GLU A 53 21.26 1.95 10.94
C GLU A 53 22.15 3.16 10.64
N GLY A 54 21.62 4.38 10.75
CA GLY A 54 22.30 5.61 10.37
C GLY A 54 23.44 5.97 11.31
N ASP A 55 24.56 6.40 10.73
CA ASP A 55 25.65 7.04 11.47
C ASP A 55 25.34 8.54 11.59
N TYR A 56 24.88 8.95 12.76
CA TYR A 56 24.42 10.32 13.04
C TYR A 56 25.52 11.13 13.70
N VAL A 57 25.71 12.37 13.25
CA VAL A 57 26.57 13.36 13.90
C VAL A 57 25.72 14.38 14.66
N GLU A 58 26.19 14.81 15.83
CA GLU A 58 25.53 15.88 16.58
C GLU A 58 25.63 17.21 15.82
N LEU A 59 24.50 17.91 15.73
CA LEU A 59 24.48 19.27 15.19
C LEU A 59 25.03 20.24 16.25
N PRO A 60 26.03 21.08 15.90
CA PRO A 60 26.52 22.10 16.82
C PRO A 60 25.42 23.14 17.14
N PRO A 61 25.52 23.79 18.31
CA PRO A 61 24.47 24.68 18.85
C PRO A 61 24.18 25.92 18.01
#